data_AF-A0A8H4APD1-F1
#
_entry.id   AF-A0A8H4APD1-F1
#
_cell.length_a   1.000
_cell.length_b   1.000
_cell.length_c   1.000
_cell.angle_alpha   90.00
_cell.angle_beta   90.00
_cell.angle_gamma   90.00
#
_symmetry.space_group_name_H-M   'P 1'
#
loop_
_entity.id
_entity.type
_entity.pdbx_description
1 polymer ?
#
loop_
_entity_poly.entity_id
_entity_poly.type
_entity_poly.pdbx_seq_one_letter_code
_entity_poly.pdbx_strand_id
1 'polypeptide(L)'
;MPTVNVDKNELFQALGKHYTTDEFRELCFEFGIELEEDTSEKEMASKEVGIAKAEGLSERPILKIDIPSNRYDLLCHEGISRALLIFQEKANSPPYKLVEPADGHVQIVIKPETAQIRPHVVGAILRNIKFTERNYNNFIDLQDKLHNNICRKRTLVAIGTHDFDTIKGPFTYEALSPKEIKFVPLNQTKELDGEELMNFYSTDKHLGKFLHIIRDSPVYPVIYDANRKVCSLPPIINGDLSKITLNTKNVFIECTATDLTKAKVVLNTVVTMFSEYCEQPFTAEPVKVIYPDGTERIYPDLSPRTMTVKADYINACTGLSLETSELVTLLKRMSLSAKDVEEEAKILVEVPPTRADVLHACDIMEDVAIAYGFNNIPKTLPACATVGKSLPVNKFSDLVRREIALAGWTEVLPLILCSHDENFAYLNKKDDNLTAVKLANPKTAEYQVVRTSLLPGVLKTVRENKKHTLPIKVFEVSDVVFKDNSFERLARNERHVCAIYCNKVSGFEIIQGLLNRIMDMLDVKLVSASDDKKGYFIKESDDTTYFPNRSADIFLRKGEAPSNITKKIGSFGILHPQVLENFELTYPCSALEFNLEEFM
;
A
#
# COMPACT_ATOMS: atom_id res chain seq x y z
N MET A 1 -3.52 -7.15 0.50
CA MET A 1 -4.97 -7.13 0.21
C MET A 1 -5.68 -7.53 1.49
N PRO A 2 -6.88 -7.02 1.79
CA PRO A 2 -7.63 -7.51 2.95
C PRO A 2 -8.02 -8.97 2.73
N THR A 3 -7.76 -9.80 3.72
CA THR A 3 -8.09 -11.21 3.70
C THR A 3 -9.19 -11.49 4.71
N VAL A 4 -10.16 -12.32 4.34
CA VAL A 4 -11.30 -12.71 5.17
C VAL A 4 -11.26 -14.22 5.39
N ASN A 5 -11.14 -14.61 6.65
CA ASN A 5 -11.30 -16.00 7.07
C ASN A 5 -12.79 -16.28 7.26
N VAL A 6 -13.32 -17.29 6.56
CA VAL A 6 -14.73 -17.70 6.68
C VAL A 6 -14.82 -19.20 6.92
N ASP A 7 -15.78 -19.60 7.75
CA ASP A 7 -16.06 -21.02 7.95
C ASP A 7 -16.59 -21.66 6.66
N LYS A 8 -15.90 -22.70 6.18
CA LYS A 8 -16.20 -23.35 4.90
C LYS A 8 -17.61 -23.94 4.87
N ASN A 9 -17.98 -24.66 5.93
CA ASN A 9 -19.24 -25.37 5.99
C ASN A 9 -20.41 -24.38 6.06
N GLU A 10 -20.25 -23.32 6.84
CA GLU A 10 -21.26 -22.26 6.96
C GLU A 10 -21.43 -21.49 5.65
N LEU A 11 -20.33 -21.16 4.96
CA LEU A 11 -20.41 -20.48 3.67
C LEU A 11 -21.14 -21.34 2.65
N PHE A 12 -20.81 -22.63 2.56
CA PHE A 12 -21.46 -23.53 1.61
C PHE A 12 -22.93 -23.78 1.96
N GLN A 13 -23.26 -23.81 3.25
CA GLN A 13 -24.65 -23.85 3.71
C GLN A 13 -25.40 -22.59 3.30
N ALA A 14 -24.82 -21.40 3.47
CA ALA A 14 -25.41 -20.13 3.06
C ALA A 14 -25.60 -20.05 1.54
N LEU A 15 -24.65 -20.58 0.75
CA LEU A 15 -24.72 -20.64 -0.72
C LEU A 15 -25.70 -21.72 -1.24
N GLY A 16 -26.19 -22.60 -0.36
CA GLY A 16 -27.10 -23.70 -0.69
C GLY A 16 -26.48 -24.81 -1.54
N LYS A 17 -25.15 -24.86 -1.65
CA LYS A 17 -24.40 -25.90 -2.39
C LYS A 17 -23.07 -26.17 -1.68
N HIS A 18 -22.71 -27.44 -1.56
CA HIS A 18 -21.35 -27.85 -1.21
C HIS A 18 -20.48 -27.83 -2.47
N TYR A 19 -19.48 -26.95 -2.50
CA TYR A 19 -18.54 -26.82 -3.61
C TYR A 19 -17.29 -27.68 -3.36
N THR A 20 -16.67 -28.17 -4.43
CA THR A 20 -15.27 -28.59 -4.35
C THR A 20 -14.36 -27.36 -4.26
N THR A 21 -13.11 -27.52 -3.83
CA THR A 21 -12.15 -26.41 -3.75
C THR A 21 -11.92 -25.77 -5.12
N ASP A 22 -11.87 -26.56 -6.20
CA ASP A 22 -11.70 -26.02 -7.56
C ASP A 22 -12.97 -25.33 -8.08
N GLU A 23 -14.17 -25.87 -7.82
CA GLU A 23 -15.42 -25.19 -8.19
C GLU A 23 -15.57 -23.84 -7.46
N PHE A 24 -15.20 -23.79 -6.18
CA PHE A 24 -15.27 -22.53 -5.42
C PHE A 24 -14.18 -21.55 -5.87
N ARG A 25 -12.98 -22.03 -6.23
CA ARG A 25 -11.93 -21.20 -6.80
C ARG A 25 -12.37 -20.56 -8.12
N GLU A 26 -13.04 -21.31 -8.99
CA GLU A 26 -13.59 -20.77 -10.25
C GLU A 26 -14.65 -19.69 -9.98
N LEU A 27 -15.58 -19.94 -9.05
CA LEU A 27 -16.57 -18.95 -8.65
C LEU A 27 -15.93 -17.67 -8.10
N CYS A 28 -14.90 -17.81 -7.26
CA CYS A 28 -14.13 -16.68 -6.76
C CYS A 28 -13.51 -15.89 -7.91
N PHE A 29 -12.84 -16.58 -8.84
CA PHE A 29 -12.20 -15.97 -10.00
C PHE A 29 -13.19 -15.23 -10.90
N GLU A 30 -14.35 -15.83 -11.20
CA GLU A 30 -15.42 -15.20 -11.98
C GLU A 30 -15.94 -13.91 -11.33
N PHE A 31 -16.05 -13.89 -10.00
CA PHE A 31 -16.51 -12.73 -9.24
C PHE A 31 -15.42 -11.67 -9.00
N GLY A 32 -14.15 -12.01 -9.15
CA GLY A 32 -13.01 -11.12 -8.90
C GLY A 32 -12.49 -11.13 -7.44
N ILE A 33 -12.72 -12.23 -6.72
CA ILE A 33 -12.08 -12.52 -5.41
C ILE A 33 -11.16 -13.73 -5.56
N GLU A 34 -10.23 -13.94 -4.62
CA GLU A 34 -9.26 -15.04 -4.71
C GLU A 34 -9.36 -15.96 -3.49
N LEU A 35 -9.44 -17.28 -3.72
CA LEU A 35 -9.27 -18.26 -2.65
C LEU A 35 -7.76 -18.51 -2.45
N GLU A 36 -7.19 -17.95 -1.38
CA GLU A 36 -5.76 -18.07 -1.07
C GLU A 36 -5.43 -19.45 -0.49
N GLU A 37 -6.13 -19.85 0.57
CA GLU A 37 -5.93 -21.13 1.25
C GLU A 37 -7.27 -21.75 1.71
N ASP A 38 -7.33 -23.09 1.73
CA ASP A 38 -8.38 -23.91 2.34
C ASP A 38 -7.71 -24.69 3.47
N THR A 39 -7.85 -24.21 4.70
CA THR A 39 -7.04 -24.61 5.86
C THR A 39 -7.89 -24.74 7.13
N SER A 40 -7.29 -24.79 8.32
CA SER A 40 -7.98 -24.75 9.62
C SER A 40 -7.21 -23.90 10.63
N GLU A 41 -7.83 -23.49 11.74
CA GLU A 41 -7.14 -22.71 12.78
C GLU A 41 -5.89 -23.43 13.30
N LYS A 42 -6.00 -24.75 13.47
CA LYS A 42 -4.88 -25.60 13.89
C LYS A 42 -3.74 -25.57 12.88
N GLU A 43 -4.03 -25.70 11.58
CA GLU A 43 -3.01 -25.66 10.53
C GLU A 43 -2.34 -24.29 10.45
N MET A 44 -3.11 -23.21 10.49
CA MET A 44 -2.58 -21.84 10.51
C MET A 44 -1.65 -21.61 11.70
N ALA A 45 -2.10 -21.95 12.91
CA ALA A 45 -1.29 -21.81 14.12
C ALA A 45 -0.04 -22.72 14.08
N SER A 46 -0.15 -23.92 13.50
CA SER A 46 0.98 -24.82 13.35
C SER A 46 2.08 -24.23 12.44
N LYS A 47 1.70 -23.50 11.39
CA LYS A 47 2.63 -22.77 10.50
C LYS A 47 3.30 -21.58 11.22
N GLU A 48 2.55 -20.83 12.04
CA GLU A 48 3.04 -19.58 12.65
C GLU A 48 3.81 -19.77 13.96
N VAL A 49 3.28 -20.59 14.88
CA VAL A 49 3.77 -20.71 16.26
C VAL A 49 4.23 -22.13 16.63
N GLY A 50 4.14 -23.07 15.67
CA GLY A 50 4.57 -24.46 15.81
C GLY A 50 3.50 -25.38 16.41
N ILE A 51 3.64 -26.68 16.13
CA ILE A 51 2.62 -27.72 16.43
C ILE A 51 2.23 -27.77 17.92
N ALA A 52 3.19 -27.63 18.83
CA ALA A 52 2.95 -27.75 20.27
C ALA A 52 2.05 -26.63 20.84
N LYS A 53 1.97 -25.47 20.18
CA LYS A 53 1.07 -24.36 20.57
C LYS A 53 -0.26 -24.39 19.83
N ALA A 54 -0.41 -25.27 18.84
CA ALA A 54 -1.63 -25.46 18.08
C ALA A 54 -2.50 -26.61 18.63
N GLU A 55 -2.00 -27.39 19.59
CA GLU A 55 -2.79 -28.42 20.27
C GLU A 55 -3.96 -27.79 21.04
N GLY A 56 -5.19 -28.18 20.69
CA GLY A 56 -6.44 -27.66 21.27
C GLY A 56 -7.20 -26.65 20.41
N LEU A 57 -6.62 -26.19 19.29
CA LEU A 57 -7.32 -25.34 18.32
C LEU A 57 -8.22 -26.15 17.38
N SER A 58 -9.21 -25.48 16.79
CA SER A 58 -10.21 -26.10 15.93
C SER A 58 -9.59 -26.66 14.63
N GLU A 59 -9.94 -27.90 14.28
CA GLU A 59 -9.66 -28.50 12.97
C GLU A 59 -10.76 -28.18 11.94
N ARG A 60 -11.69 -27.30 12.28
CA ARG A 60 -12.79 -26.96 11.40
C ARG A 60 -12.26 -26.22 10.16
N PRO A 61 -12.75 -26.56 8.95
CA PRO A 61 -12.22 -26.00 7.72
C PRO A 61 -12.61 -24.52 7.55
N ILE A 62 -11.61 -23.70 7.24
CA ILE A 62 -11.67 -22.26 7.03
C ILE A 62 -11.17 -21.96 5.62
N LEU A 63 -11.93 -21.15 4.90
CA LEU A 63 -11.50 -20.58 3.63
C LEU A 63 -10.90 -19.21 3.89
N LYS A 64 -9.68 -19.01 3.42
CA LYS A 64 -8.97 -17.74 3.45
C LYS A 64 -9.16 -17.06 2.09
N ILE A 65 -9.98 -16.01 2.06
CA ILE A 65 -10.41 -15.35 0.82
C ILE A 65 -9.82 -13.95 0.76
N ASP A 66 -9.09 -13.65 -0.31
CA ASP A 66 -8.55 -12.33 -0.61
C ASP A 66 -9.59 -11.48 -1.35
N ILE A 67 -9.79 -10.27 -0.84
CA ILE A 67 -10.86 -9.35 -1.25
C ILE A 67 -10.26 -8.06 -1.83
N PRO A 68 -10.86 -7.48 -2.88
CA PRO A 68 -10.50 -6.16 -3.37
C PRO A 68 -10.60 -5.07 -2.29
N SER A 69 -9.59 -4.21 -2.20
CA SER A 69 -9.53 -3.18 -1.12
C SER A 69 -10.57 -2.05 -1.26
N ASN A 70 -11.28 -1.99 -2.38
CA ASN A 70 -12.38 -1.05 -2.66
C ASN A 70 -13.74 -1.57 -2.18
N ARG A 71 -13.93 -2.88 -2.02
CA ARG A 71 -15.23 -3.50 -1.67
C ARG A 71 -15.34 -3.79 -0.18
N TYR A 72 -15.73 -2.78 0.59
CA TYR A 72 -15.88 -2.88 2.05
C TYR A 72 -17.03 -3.80 2.49
N ASP A 73 -18.03 -3.96 1.63
CA ASP A 73 -19.15 -4.89 1.84
C ASP A 73 -18.71 -6.36 1.87
N LEU A 74 -17.53 -6.70 1.32
CA LEU A 74 -17.03 -8.08 1.27
C LEU A 74 -16.09 -8.44 2.43
N LEU A 75 -15.95 -7.58 3.45
CA LEU A 75 -15.00 -7.80 4.55
C LEU A 75 -15.47 -8.80 5.62
N CYS A 76 -16.68 -9.34 5.51
CA CYS A 76 -17.23 -10.34 6.41
C CYS A 76 -17.96 -11.46 5.67
N HIS A 77 -18.26 -12.53 6.40
CA HIS A 77 -18.99 -13.70 5.89
C HIS A 77 -20.35 -13.34 5.28
N GLU A 78 -21.10 -12.47 5.96
CA GLU A 78 -22.44 -12.02 5.56
C GLU A 78 -22.39 -11.30 4.21
N GLY A 79 -21.38 -10.47 4.02
CA GLY A 79 -21.14 -9.74 2.79
C GLY A 79 -20.77 -10.63 1.62
N ILE A 80 -19.80 -11.53 1.82
CA ILE A 80 -19.34 -12.46 0.77
C ILE A 80 -20.46 -13.41 0.35
N SER A 81 -21.14 -14.04 1.31
CA SER A 81 -22.24 -14.96 1.03
C SER A 81 -23.36 -14.29 0.24
N ARG A 82 -23.78 -13.10 0.67
CA ARG A 82 -24.80 -12.30 -0.01
C ARG A 82 -24.39 -11.88 -1.42
N ALA A 83 -23.18 -11.38 -1.59
CA ALA A 83 -22.69 -10.95 -2.89
C ALA A 83 -22.60 -12.12 -3.89
N LEU A 84 -22.09 -13.28 -3.46
CA LEU A 84 -22.03 -14.48 -4.29
C LEU A 84 -23.42 -15.05 -4.62
N LEU A 85 -24.36 -15.01 -3.69
CA LEU A 85 -25.75 -15.40 -3.96
C LEU A 85 -26.41 -14.50 -5.00
N ILE A 86 -26.19 -13.19 -4.92
CA ILE A 86 -26.73 -12.23 -5.90
C ILE A 86 -26.04 -12.41 -7.26
N PHE A 87 -24.73 -12.65 -7.27
CA PHE A 87 -23.96 -12.90 -8.50
C PHE A 87 -24.41 -14.14 -9.25
N GLN A 88 -24.81 -15.19 -8.51
CA GLN A 88 -25.40 -16.42 -9.05
C GLN A 88 -26.91 -16.33 -9.31
N GLU A 89 -27.52 -15.15 -9.16
CA GLU A 89 -28.96 -14.90 -9.34
C GLU A 89 -29.86 -15.73 -8.40
N LYS A 90 -29.32 -16.21 -7.28
CA LYS A 90 -30.05 -16.97 -6.25
C LYS A 90 -30.74 -16.07 -5.23
N ALA A 91 -30.33 -14.81 -5.15
CA ALA A 91 -30.90 -13.80 -4.25
C ALA A 91 -30.97 -12.43 -4.93
N ASN A 92 -31.85 -11.57 -4.41
CA ASN A 92 -31.92 -10.16 -4.81
C ASN A 92 -31.18 -9.29 -3.79
N SER A 93 -30.75 -8.10 -4.24
CA SER A 93 -30.20 -7.08 -3.33
C SER A 93 -31.25 -6.70 -2.26
N PRO A 94 -30.89 -6.74 -0.96
CA PRO A 94 -31.85 -6.48 0.11
C PRO A 94 -32.22 -5.00 0.19
N PRO A 95 -33.48 -4.68 0.53
CA PRO A 95 -33.93 -3.30 0.70
C PRO A 95 -33.59 -2.79 2.10
N TYR A 96 -32.45 -2.10 2.25
CA TYR A 96 -32.09 -1.46 3.51
C TYR A 96 -33.02 -0.29 3.82
N LYS A 97 -33.61 -0.26 5.02
CA LYS A 97 -34.58 0.77 5.42
C LYS A 97 -34.29 1.31 6.81
N LEU A 98 -34.64 2.58 7.00
CA LEU A 98 -34.70 3.18 8.33
C LEU A 98 -36.09 2.97 8.92
N VAL A 99 -36.14 2.59 10.21
CA VAL A 99 -37.39 2.46 10.97
C VAL A 99 -37.42 3.55 12.03
N GLU A 100 -38.40 4.43 11.92
CA GLU A 100 -38.58 5.54 12.85
C GLU A 100 -38.99 5.03 14.24
N PRO A 101 -38.29 5.44 15.32
CA PRO A 101 -38.64 5.01 16.68
C PRO A 101 -39.93 5.69 17.17
N ALA A 102 -40.75 4.94 17.90
CA ALA A 102 -42.03 5.45 18.43
C ALA A 102 -41.85 6.59 19.45
N ASP A 103 -40.78 6.53 20.25
CA ASP A 103 -40.50 7.48 21.34
C ASP A 103 -39.59 8.65 20.91
N GLY A 104 -39.37 8.83 19.61
CA GLY A 104 -38.48 9.84 19.03
C GLY A 104 -37.01 9.39 18.93
N HIS A 105 -36.21 10.14 18.16
CA HIS A 105 -34.81 9.78 17.91
C HIS A 105 -33.96 9.89 19.16
N VAL A 106 -33.16 8.84 19.41
CA VAL A 106 -32.00 8.93 20.28
C VAL A 106 -31.06 10.01 19.76
N GLN A 107 -30.55 10.85 20.67
CA GLN A 107 -29.74 12.01 20.30
C GLN A 107 -28.28 11.84 20.73
N ILE A 108 -27.34 12.30 19.90
CA ILE A 108 -25.94 12.53 20.25
C ILE A 108 -25.64 14.02 20.05
N VAL A 109 -25.29 14.72 21.12
CA VAL A 109 -24.95 16.15 21.08
C VAL A 109 -23.43 16.32 21.03
N ILE A 110 -22.92 16.90 19.95
CA ILE A 110 -21.50 17.21 19.76
C ILE A 110 -21.18 18.54 20.45
N LYS A 111 -20.12 18.57 21.26
CA LYS A 111 -19.63 19.80 21.90
C LYS A 111 -18.50 20.46 21.10
N PRO A 112 -18.35 21.81 21.16
CA PRO A 112 -17.37 22.55 20.36
C PRO A 112 -15.92 22.08 20.54
N GLU A 113 -15.56 21.58 21.72
CA GLU A 113 -14.19 21.19 22.07
C GLU A 113 -13.70 20.01 21.24
N THR A 114 -14.63 19.16 20.75
CA THR A 114 -14.32 18.01 19.89
C THR A 114 -13.62 18.40 18.59
N ALA A 115 -13.82 19.63 18.10
CA ALA A 115 -13.17 20.14 16.90
C ALA A 115 -11.64 20.20 16.99
N GLN A 116 -11.08 20.24 18.21
CA GLN A 116 -9.63 20.26 18.43
C GLN A 116 -8.96 18.92 18.12
N ILE A 117 -9.72 17.82 18.10
CA ILE A 117 -9.16 16.47 17.97
C ILE A 117 -9.90 15.62 16.92
N ARG A 118 -11.22 15.50 17.03
CA ARG A 118 -12.08 14.65 16.18
C ARG A 118 -13.47 15.30 16.10
N PRO A 119 -13.76 16.11 15.06
CA PRO A 119 -14.95 16.96 14.99
C PRO A 119 -16.27 16.21 14.72
N HIS A 120 -16.24 14.93 14.39
CA HIS A 120 -17.41 14.23 13.84
C HIS A 120 -17.76 12.97 14.62
N VAL A 121 -19.06 12.74 14.80
CA VAL A 121 -19.64 11.46 15.23
C VAL A 121 -20.89 11.18 14.41
N VAL A 122 -21.08 9.92 14.05
CA VAL A 122 -22.32 9.39 13.44
C VAL A 122 -22.75 8.16 14.23
N GLY A 123 -24.04 7.81 14.23
CA GLY A 123 -24.50 6.63 14.94
C GLY A 123 -25.75 6.00 14.35
N ALA A 124 -26.04 4.78 14.79
CA ALA A 124 -27.19 3.98 14.40
C ALA A 124 -27.55 2.99 15.52
N ILE A 125 -28.77 2.47 15.51
CA ILE A 125 -29.19 1.42 16.44
C ILE A 125 -29.70 0.21 15.64
N LEU A 126 -29.22 -0.99 16.00
CA LEU A 126 -29.77 -2.26 15.55
C LEU A 126 -30.66 -2.83 16.66
N ARG A 127 -31.96 -3.02 16.39
CA ARG A 127 -32.95 -3.47 17.36
C ARG A 127 -33.18 -4.97 17.29
N ASN A 128 -33.31 -5.60 18.46
CA ASN A 128 -33.62 -7.03 18.61
C ASN A 128 -32.73 -7.94 17.75
N ILE A 129 -31.42 -7.65 17.71
CA ILE A 129 -30.45 -8.50 17.04
C ILE A 129 -30.33 -9.84 17.75
N LYS A 130 -30.21 -10.92 16.97
CA LYS A 130 -30.00 -12.28 17.50
C LYS A 130 -28.54 -12.67 17.34
N PHE A 131 -27.76 -12.53 18.42
CA PHE A 131 -26.40 -13.03 18.45
C PHE A 131 -26.34 -14.53 18.72
N THR A 132 -25.63 -15.21 17.84
CA THR A 132 -25.02 -16.51 18.05
C THR A 132 -23.52 -16.27 18.27
N GLU A 133 -22.81 -17.27 18.78
CA GLU A 133 -21.34 -17.15 18.95
C GLU A 133 -20.64 -16.79 17.63
N ARG A 134 -21.15 -17.30 16.50
CA ARG A 134 -20.53 -17.12 15.18
C ARG A 134 -20.75 -15.73 14.61
N ASN A 135 -22.00 -15.29 14.48
CA ASN A 135 -22.26 -13.95 13.94
C ASN A 135 -21.76 -12.84 14.89
N TYR A 136 -21.66 -13.10 16.20
CA TYR A 136 -20.96 -12.21 17.12
C TYR A 136 -19.47 -12.11 16.80
N ASN A 137 -18.79 -13.24 16.56
CA ASN A 137 -17.38 -13.23 16.14
C ASN A 137 -17.19 -12.53 14.79
N ASN A 138 -18.08 -12.77 13.81
CA ASN A 138 -18.06 -12.06 12.53
C ASN A 138 -18.28 -10.54 12.69
N PHE A 139 -19.12 -10.12 13.64
CA PHE A 139 -19.38 -8.72 13.94
C PHE A 139 -18.12 -8.00 14.45
N ILE A 140 -17.43 -8.62 15.41
CA ILE A 140 -16.16 -8.11 15.95
C ILE A 140 -15.07 -8.11 14.87
N ASP A 141 -14.98 -9.19 14.08
CA ASP A 141 -13.99 -9.31 13.01
C ASP A 141 -14.19 -8.25 11.90
N LEU A 142 -15.44 -7.96 11.52
CA LEU A 142 -15.75 -6.85 10.59
C LEU A 142 -15.28 -5.51 11.17
N GLN A 143 -15.55 -5.25 12.45
CA GLN A 143 -15.13 -4.02 13.12
C GLN A 143 -13.60 -3.86 13.06
N ASP A 144 -12.85 -4.92 13.39
CA ASP A 144 -11.38 -4.90 13.37
C ASP A 144 -10.82 -4.77 11.96
N LYS A 145 -11.42 -5.40 10.95
CA LYS A 145 -11.02 -5.26 9.54
C LYS A 145 -11.24 -3.84 9.03
N LEU A 146 -12.39 -3.24 9.31
CA LEU A 146 -12.67 -1.84 8.95
C LEU A 146 -11.68 -0.89 9.66
N HIS A 147 -11.40 -1.12 10.95
CA HIS A 147 -10.41 -0.36 11.72
C HIS A 147 -9.02 -0.39 11.11
N ASN A 148 -8.56 -1.57 10.67
CA ASN A 148 -7.22 -1.74 10.09
C ASN A 148 -7.14 -1.20 8.64
N ASN A 149 -8.23 -1.25 7.87
CA ASN A 149 -8.29 -0.83 6.48
C ASN A 149 -8.77 0.63 6.32
N ILE A 150 -10.05 0.85 6.02
CA ILE A 150 -10.62 2.16 5.64
C ILE A 150 -10.39 3.24 6.72
N CYS A 151 -10.37 2.83 7.98
CA CYS A 151 -10.17 3.71 9.13
C CYS A 151 -8.69 4.09 9.39
N ARG A 152 -7.74 3.49 8.66
CA ARG A 152 -6.27 3.62 8.86
C ARG A 152 -5.84 3.43 10.31
N LYS A 153 -6.06 2.23 10.85
CA LYS A 153 -5.74 1.89 12.26
C LYS A 153 -6.41 2.88 13.23
N ARG A 154 -7.70 3.12 13.04
CA ARG A 154 -8.55 4.05 13.83
C ARG A 154 -8.22 5.54 13.73
N THR A 155 -7.15 5.91 13.03
CA THR A 155 -6.70 7.30 12.88
C THR A 155 -7.81 8.18 12.29
N LEU A 156 -8.51 7.71 11.24
CA LEU A 156 -9.56 8.48 10.57
C LEU A 156 -10.94 8.28 11.17
N VAL A 157 -11.30 7.04 11.52
CA VAL A 157 -12.62 6.66 12.05
C VAL A 157 -12.43 5.61 13.13
N ALA A 158 -13.13 5.72 14.26
CA ALA A 158 -13.15 4.74 15.32
C ALA A 158 -14.60 4.34 15.60
N ILE A 159 -14.87 3.05 15.54
CA ILE A 159 -16.19 2.44 15.74
C ILE A 159 -16.26 1.97 17.19
N GLY A 160 -17.23 2.46 17.94
CA GLY A 160 -17.70 1.86 19.17
C GLY A 160 -19.01 1.13 18.95
N THR A 161 -19.21 0.12 19.78
CA THR A 161 -20.36 -0.78 19.75
C THR A 161 -20.76 -1.02 21.20
N HIS A 162 -22.03 -0.77 21.49
CA HIS A 162 -22.54 -0.67 22.84
C HIS A 162 -23.82 -1.48 23.01
N ASP A 163 -23.96 -2.16 24.15
CA ASP A 163 -25.24 -2.70 24.57
C ASP A 163 -26.16 -1.55 24.98
N PHE A 164 -27.12 -1.24 24.11
CA PHE A 164 -28.01 -0.10 24.27
C PHE A 164 -28.92 -0.23 25.50
N ASP A 165 -29.19 -1.45 25.99
CA ASP A 165 -30.05 -1.66 27.15
C ASP A 165 -29.35 -1.27 28.47
N THR A 166 -28.03 -1.10 28.45
CA THR A 166 -27.20 -0.75 29.63
C THR A 166 -26.95 0.76 29.78
N ILE A 167 -27.21 1.54 28.74
CA ILE A 167 -26.93 2.98 28.65
C ILE A 167 -28.21 3.76 28.33
N LYS A 168 -28.25 5.06 28.64
CA LYS A 168 -29.44 5.89 28.39
C LYS A 168 -29.10 7.17 27.64
N GLY A 169 -29.85 7.45 26.58
CA GLY A 169 -29.78 8.72 25.87
C GLY A 169 -30.52 9.86 26.62
N PRO A 170 -30.30 11.13 26.23
CA PRO A 170 -29.43 11.60 25.16
C PRO A 170 -27.94 11.44 25.51
N PHE A 171 -27.11 11.20 24.48
CA PHE A 171 -25.66 11.07 24.60
C PHE A 171 -24.97 12.41 24.31
N THR A 172 -23.78 12.62 24.88
CA THR A 172 -22.94 13.79 24.58
C THR A 172 -21.56 13.34 24.12
N TYR A 173 -21.09 13.89 23.01
CA TYR A 173 -19.73 13.73 22.52
C TYR A 173 -18.90 14.96 22.87
N GLU A 174 -17.94 14.80 23.78
CA GLU A 174 -17.16 15.88 24.38
C GLU A 174 -15.66 15.63 24.18
N ALA A 175 -14.83 16.66 24.40
CA ALA A 175 -13.38 16.50 24.52
C ALA A 175 -12.91 17.21 25.79
N LEU A 176 -12.42 16.44 26.76
CA LEU A 176 -12.09 16.91 28.11
C LEU A 176 -10.62 16.68 28.42
N SER A 177 -10.11 17.31 29.49
CA SER A 177 -8.77 17.04 29.98
C SER A 177 -8.64 15.56 30.40
N PRO A 178 -7.54 14.86 30.09
CA PRO A 178 -7.38 13.44 30.42
C PRO A 178 -7.68 13.07 31.89
N LYS A 179 -7.35 13.97 32.84
CA LYS A 179 -7.56 13.75 34.29
C LYS A 179 -9.02 13.82 34.73
N GLU A 180 -9.88 14.44 33.92
CA GLU A 180 -11.30 14.63 34.22
C GLU A 180 -12.14 13.42 33.80
N ILE A 181 -11.59 12.57 32.93
CA ILE A 181 -12.29 11.41 32.39
C ILE A 181 -11.95 10.19 33.25
N LYS A 182 -12.92 9.66 33.99
CA LYS A 182 -12.77 8.45 34.81
C LYS A 182 -13.81 7.42 34.42
N PHE A 183 -13.35 6.20 34.15
CA PHE A 183 -14.23 5.08 33.83
C PHE A 183 -13.51 3.74 34.00
N VAL A 184 -14.29 2.66 33.96
CA VAL A 184 -13.78 1.29 33.92
C VAL A 184 -13.63 0.87 32.46
N PRO A 185 -12.39 0.69 31.94
CA PRO A 185 -12.18 0.27 30.55
C PRO A 185 -12.63 -1.17 30.31
N LEU A 186 -12.92 -1.51 29.06
CA LEU A 186 -13.38 -2.84 28.66
C LEU A 186 -12.49 -3.97 29.23
N ASN A 187 -13.12 -4.98 29.84
CA ASN A 187 -12.45 -6.12 30.48
C ASN A 187 -11.52 -5.75 31.64
N GLN A 188 -11.72 -4.59 32.27
CA GLN A 188 -11.03 -4.20 33.50
C GLN A 188 -12.02 -4.08 34.65
N THR A 189 -11.52 -4.11 35.88
CA THR A 189 -12.32 -3.94 37.10
C THR A 189 -12.00 -2.63 37.83
N LYS A 190 -10.83 -2.06 37.56
CA LYS A 190 -10.37 -0.83 38.19
C LYS A 190 -10.80 0.37 37.34
N GLU A 191 -11.32 1.39 38.00
CA GLU A 191 -11.52 2.71 37.40
C GLU A 191 -10.15 3.38 37.17
N LEU A 192 -9.95 3.90 35.97
CA LEU A 192 -8.74 4.61 35.55
C LEU A 192 -9.12 5.97 34.98
N ASP A 193 -8.24 6.96 35.17
CA ASP A 193 -8.33 8.20 34.42
C ASP A 193 -7.64 8.12 33.04
N GLY A 194 -7.80 9.15 32.20
CA GLY A 194 -7.23 9.16 30.85
C GLY A 194 -5.69 9.11 30.81
N GLU A 195 -4.99 9.71 31.78
CA GLU A 195 -3.52 9.65 31.85
C GLU A 195 -3.04 8.27 32.33
N GLU A 196 -3.69 7.74 33.38
CA GLU A 196 -3.43 6.40 33.90
C GLU A 196 -3.65 5.33 32.82
N LEU A 197 -4.72 5.48 32.01
CA LEU A 197 -5.06 4.57 30.92
C LEU A 197 -3.96 4.50 29.86
N MET A 198 -3.39 5.65 29.46
CA MET A 198 -2.30 5.68 28.47
C MET A 198 -1.05 4.96 28.98
N ASN A 199 -0.73 5.10 30.26
CA ASN A 199 0.40 4.42 30.86
C ASN A 199 0.13 2.92 31.01
N PHE A 200 -1.08 2.55 31.45
CA PHE A 200 -1.50 1.17 31.63
C PHE A 200 -1.42 0.36 30.33
N TYR A 201 -1.87 0.93 29.20
CA TYR A 201 -1.85 0.25 27.89
C TYR A 201 -0.56 0.48 27.09
N SER A 202 0.43 1.20 27.62
CA SER A 202 1.66 1.53 26.89
C SER A 202 2.46 0.29 26.46
N THR A 203 2.41 -0.78 27.24
CA THR A 203 3.04 -2.08 26.96
C THR A 203 2.08 -3.09 26.33
N ASP A 204 0.80 -2.73 26.16
CA ASP A 204 -0.19 -3.63 25.57
C ASP A 204 0.06 -3.78 24.07
N LYS A 205 0.18 -5.03 23.61
CA LYS A 205 0.51 -5.32 22.20
C LYS A 205 -0.61 -4.90 21.25
N HIS A 206 -1.87 -4.87 21.71
CA HIS A 206 -3.02 -4.61 20.87
C HIS A 206 -3.44 -3.14 20.87
N LEU A 207 -3.48 -2.50 22.03
CA LEU A 207 -3.91 -1.11 22.20
C LEU A 207 -2.76 -0.11 22.16
N GLY A 208 -1.54 -0.51 22.55
CA GLY A 208 -0.36 0.36 22.56
C GLY A 208 -0.09 1.04 21.22
N LYS A 209 -0.40 0.35 20.11
CA LYS A 209 -0.29 0.90 18.74
C LYS A 209 -1.24 2.06 18.42
N PHE A 210 -2.31 2.27 19.18
CA PHE A 210 -3.30 3.32 18.94
C PHE A 210 -3.15 4.53 19.87
N LEU A 211 -2.40 4.40 20.97
CA LEU A 211 -2.30 5.47 21.98
C LEU A 211 -1.77 6.79 21.39
N HIS A 212 -0.79 6.70 20.48
CA HIS A 212 -0.19 7.86 19.81
C HIS A 212 -1.19 8.74 19.04
N ILE A 213 -2.41 8.26 18.75
CA ILE A 213 -3.42 9.03 18.01
C ILE A 213 -3.89 10.24 18.82
N ILE A 214 -4.03 10.09 20.14
CA ILE A 214 -4.51 11.18 21.02
C ILE A 214 -3.59 11.48 22.20
N ARG A 215 -2.56 10.67 22.49
CA ARG A 215 -1.71 10.78 23.69
C ARG A 215 -1.13 12.19 23.93
N ASP A 216 -0.73 12.88 22.87
CA ASP A 216 -0.08 14.19 22.96
C ASP A 216 -1.09 15.36 22.85
N SER A 217 -2.40 15.05 22.76
CA SER A 217 -3.46 16.05 22.73
C SER A 217 -3.77 16.58 24.13
N PRO A 218 -4.04 17.88 24.30
CA PRO A 218 -4.47 18.45 25.58
C PRO A 218 -5.87 17.97 26.01
N VAL A 219 -6.67 17.46 25.06
CA VAL A 219 -8.03 16.97 25.31
C VAL A 219 -8.23 15.59 24.69
N TYR A 220 -8.96 14.72 25.38
CA TYR A 220 -9.34 13.39 24.89
C TYR A 220 -10.83 13.35 24.59
N PRO A 221 -11.23 12.79 23.43
CA PRO A 221 -12.63 12.67 23.10
C PRO A 221 -13.29 11.56 23.91
N VAL A 222 -14.52 11.80 24.36
CA VAL A 222 -15.28 10.91 25.25
C VAL A 222 -16.76 10.98 24.91
N ILE A 223 -17.45 9.85 25.01
CA ILE A 223 -18.90 9.77 24.85
C ILE A 223 -19.53 9.45 26.20
N TYR A 224 -20.48 10.29 26.63
CA TYR A 224 -21.25 10.11 27.85
C TYR A 224 -22.71 9.77 27.56
N ASP A 225 -23.30 8.97 28.44
CA ASP A 225 -24.75 8.77 28.53
C ASP A 225 -25.43 9.91 29.33
N ALA A 226 -26.75 9.88 29.41
CA ALA A 226 -27.55 10.85 30.16
C ALA A 226 -27.26 10.86 31.67
N ASN A 227 -26.71 9.77 32.22
CA ASN A 227 -26.30 9.67 33.61
C ASN A 227 -24.83 10.09 33.83
N ARG A 228 -24.17 10.68 32.82
CA ARG A 228 -22.75 11.06 32.83
C ARG A 228 -21.80 9.88 33.07
N LYS A 229 -22.19 8.67 32.64
CA LYS A 229 -21.29 7.50 32.58
C LYS A 229 -20.61 7.46 31.21
N VAL A 230 -19.32 7.12 31.21
CA VAL A 230 -18.52 7.00 29.98
C VAL A 230 -18.92 5.74 29.22
N CYS A 231 -19.40 5.92 27.98
CA CYS A 231 -19.65 4.83 27.04
C CYS A 231 -18.35 4.39 26.37
N SER A 232 -17.56 5.34 25.85
CA SER A 232 -16.29 5.07 25.18
C SER A 232 -15.31 6.24 25.31
N LEU A 233 -14.02 5.92 25.17
CA LEU A 233 -12.92 6.88 25.00
C LEU A 233 -12.29 6.67 23.61
N PRO A 234 -12.91 7.22 22.54
CA PRO A 234 -12.37 7.06 21.19
C PRO A 234 -10.96 7.69 21.07
N PRO A 235 -10.10 7.20 20.16
CA PRO A 235 -10.19 5.98 19.37
C PRO A 235 -9.63 4.73 20.11
N ILE A 236 -9.47 4.79 21.44
CA ILE A 236 -8.68 3.81 22.19
C ILE A 236 -9.51 2.61 22.61
N ILE A 237 -10.50 2.80 23.48
CA ILE A 237 -11.23 1.70 24.11
C ILE A 237 -12.65 2.12 24.51
N ASN A 238 -13.56 1.14 24.54
CA ASN A 238 -14.91 1.31 25.07
C ASN A 238 -14.93 1.09 26.60
N GLY A 239 -15.98 1.56 27.26
CA GLY A 239 -16.24 1.29 28.67
C GLY A 239 -16.88 -0.09 28.89
N ASP A 240 -16.52 -0.74 30.00
CA ASP A 240 -17.03 -2.07 30.35
C ASP A 240 -18.54 -2.08 30.61
N LEU A 241 -19.09 -0.97 31.10
CA LEU A 241 -20.53 -0.77 31.35
C LEU A 241 -21.41 -1.15 30.14
N SER A 242 -20.95 -0.77 28.95
CA SER A 242 -21.71 -0.87 27.70
C SER A 242 -21.25 -2.04 26.83
N LYS A 243 -20.53 -3.00 27.42
CA LYS A 243 -19.97 -4.14 26.71
C LYS A 243 -21.06 -4.99 26.07
N ILE A 244 -20.94 -5.22 24.77
CA ILE A 244 -21.78 -6.17 24.06
C ILE A 244 -21.45 -7.62 24.46
N THR A 245 -22.48 -8.44 24.55
CA THR A 245 -22.39 -9.88 24.87
C THR A 245 -23.32 -10.67 23.95
N LEU A 246 -23.29 -12.00 24.03
CA LEU A 246 -24.22 -12.86 23.29
C LEU A 246 -25.70 -12.64 23.67
N ASN A 247 -25.97 -12.03 24.83
CA ASN A 247 -27.33 -11.74 25.29
C ASN A 247 -27.83 -10.35 24.86
N THR A 248 -26.95 -9.51 24.29
CA THR A 248 -27.28 -8.15 23.86
C THR A 248 -28.32 -8.21 22.75
N LYS A 249 -29.41 -7.45 22.91
CA LYS A 249 -30.50 -7.39 21.93
C LYS A 249 -30.52 -6.09 21.14
N ASN A 250 -30.14 -4.99 21.76
CA ASN A 250 -30.12 -3.68 21.11
C ASN A 250 -28.68 -3.18 21.07
N VAL A 251 -28.15 -2.94 19.88
CA VAL A 251 -26.77 -2.49 19.70
C VAL A 251 -26.78 -1.06 19.24
N PHE A 252 -26.22 -0.17 20.05
CA PHE A 252 -25.93 1.20 19.66
C PHE A 252 -24.51 1.24 19.08
N ILE A 253 -24.41 1.75 17.86
CA ILE A 253 -23.16 1.85 17.11
C ILE A 253 -22.86 3.32 16.92
N GLU A 254 -21.66 3.75 17.31
CA GLU A 254 -21.19 5.10 17.09
C GLU A 254 -19.81 5.12 16.43
N CYS A 255 -19.64 6.01 15.46
CA CYS A 255 -18.38 6.16 14.72
C CYS A 255 -17.88 7.59 14.89
N THR A 256 -16.78 7.76 15.63
CA THR A 256 -16.11 9.06 15.77
C THR A 256 -14.99 9.22 14.75
N ALA A 257 -14.83 10.41 14.19
CA ALA A 257 -13.97 10.58 13.02
C ALA A 257 -13.36 11.97 12.87
N THR A 258 -12.24 12.00 12.14
CA THR A 258 -11.71 13.20 11.49
C THR A 258 -12.24 13.37 10.07
N ASP A 259 -12.67 12.27 9.43
CA ASP A 259 -13.27 12.26 8.08
C ASP A 259 -14.74 11.79 8.17
N LEU A 260 -15.68 12.72 7.96
CA LEU A 260 -17.11 12.44 8.03
C LEU A 260 -17.57 11.45 6.96
N THR A 261 -17.05 11.56 5.73
CA THR A 261 -17.47 10.69 4.62
C THR A 261 -17.11 9.24 4.92
N LYS A 262 -15.89 9.00 5.42
CA LYS A 262 -15.48 7.65 5.84
C LYS A 262 -16.30 7.15 7.03
N ALA A 263 -16.64 8.01 7.98
CA ALA A 263 -17.49 7.63 9.11
C ALA A 263 -18.86 7.14 8.66
N LYS A 264 -19.48 7.83 7.69
CA LYS A 264 -20.75 7.42 7.08
C LYS A 264 -20.63 6.08 6.38
N VAL A 265 -19.59 5.87 5.56
CA VAL A 265 -19.35 4.60 4.87
C VAL A 265 -19.20 3.46 5.88
N VAL A 266 -18.37 3.63 6.90
CA VAL A 266 -18.13 2.63 7.95
C VAL A 266 -19.41 2.29 8.71
N LEU A 267 -20.17 3.30 9.14
CA LEU A 267 -21.45 3.09 9.82
C LEU A 267 -22.42 2.33 8.92
N ASN A 268 -22.58 2.77 7.66
CA ASN A 268 -23.45 2.12 6.69
C ASN A 268 -23.03 0.67 6.46
N THR A 269 -21.74 0.37 6.30
CA THR A 269 -21.24 -1.01 6.12
C THR A 269 -21.60 -1.90 7.31
N VAL A 270 -21.30 -1.49 8.55
CA VAL A 270 -21.61 -2.30 9.74
C VAL A 270 -23.13 -2.55 9.85
N VAL A 271 -23.92 -1.49 9.69
CA VAL A 271 -25.39 -1.56 9.78
C VAL A 271 -25.99 -2.45 8.69
N THR A 272 -25.59 -2.27 7.43
CA THR A 272 -26.13 -3.02 6.30
C THR A 272 -25.72 -4.50 6.31
N MET A 273 -24.54 -4.84 6.86
CA MET A 273 -24.13 -6.24 6.99
C MET A 273 -24.95 -6.96 8.07
N PHE A 274 -25.06 -6.38 9.27
CA PHE A 274 -25.62 -7.07 10.44
C PHE A 274 -27.11 -6.83 10.72
N SER A 275 -27.74 -5.88 10.01
CA SER A 275 -29.19 -5.69 10.09
C SER A 275 -30.00 -6.91 9.62
N GLU A 276 -29.39 -7.87 8.91
CA GLU A 276 -30.06 -9.13 8.54
C GLU A 276 -30.44 -9.99 9.75
N TYR A 277 -29.72 -9.84 10.87
CA TYR A 277 -29.95 -10.57 12.12
C TYR A 277 -30.92 -9.87 13.07
N CYS A 278 -31.46 -8.71 12.69
CA CYS A 278 -32.51 -8.02 13.44
C CYS A 278 -33.85 -8.72 13.28
N GLU A 279 -34.75 -8.54 14.25
CA GLU A 279 -36.11 -9.11 14.20
C GLU A 279 -36.89 -8.67 12.94
N GLN A 280 -36.71 -7.41 12.54
CA GLN A 280 -37.08 -6.93 11.21
C GLN A 280 -35.80 -6.86 10.35
N PRO A 281 -35.56 -7.84 9.46
CA PRO A 281 -34.32 -7.91 8.70
C PRO A 281 -34.10 -6.67 7.83
N PHE A 282 -32.84 -6.27 7.68
CA PHE A 282 -32.39 -5.14 6.84
C PHE A 282 -32.96 -3.77 7.27
N THR A 283 -33.29 -3.63 8.55
CA THR A 283 -33.72 -2.37 9.14
C THR A 283 -32.71 -1.83 10.14
N ALA A 284 -32.69 -0.51 10.28
CA ALA A 284 -31.91 0.19 11.29
C ALA A 284 -32.72 1.34 11.89
N GLU A 285 -32.57 1.58 13.18
CA GLU A 285 -33.15 2.74 13.84
C GLU A 285 -32.18 3.94 13.72
N PRO A 286 -32.65 5.09 13.21
CA PRO A 286 -31.82 6.26 13.02
C PRO A 286 -31.55 7.01 14.32
N VAL A 287 -30.36 7.61 14.41
CA VAL A 287 -29.88 8.45 15.51
C VAL A 287 -29.75 9.89 15.01
N LYS A 288 -30.23 10.83 15.82
CA LYS A 288 -30.13 12.27 15.57
C LYS A 288 -28.82 12.81 16.17
N VAL A 289 -27.97 13.37 15.33
CA VAL A 289 -26.74 14.04 15.74
C VAL A 289 -26.94 15.55 15.70
N ILE A 290 -26.68 16.22 16.83
CA ILE A 290 -26.81 17.67 17.00
C ILE A 290 -25.39 18.27 17.03
N TYR A 291 -25.09 19.13 16.07
CA TYR A 291 -23.78 19.79 15.95
C TYR A 291 -23.68 21.05 16.83
N PRO A 292 -22.47 21.56 17.09
CA PRO A 292 -22.27 22.75 17.93
C PRO A 292 -22.94 24.02 17.40
N ASP A 293 -23.19 24.09 16.09
CA ASP A 293 -23.89 25.19 15.42
C ASP A 293 -25.42 25.08 15.49
N GLY A 294 -25.94 24.04 16.16
CA GLY A 294 -27.36 23.75 16.26
C GLY A 294 -27.93 23.00 15.06
N THR A 295 -27.12 22.65 14.05
CA THR A 295 -27.60 21.83 12.93
C THR A 295 -27.88 20.40 13.39
N GLU A 296 -29.01 19.85 12.94
CA GLU A 296 -29.40 18.47 13.22
C GLU A 296 -29.23 17.62 11.96
N ARG A 297 -28.67 16.42 12.10
CA ARG A 297 -28.59 15.44 11.02
C ARG A 297 -28.98 14.06 11.52
N ILE A 298 -29.64 13.30 10.66
CA ILE A 298 -30.07 11.93 10.95
C ILE A 298 -29.08 10.96 10.30
N TYR A 299 -28.67 9.94 11.05
CA TYR A 299 -27.78 8.86 10.60
C TYR A 299 -28.36 7.50 10.97
N PRO A 300 -28.05 6.41 10.24
CA PRO A 300 -27.29 6.39 8.98
C PRO A 300 -28.13 6.92 7.82
N ASP A 301 -27.48 7.36 6.75
CA ASP A 301 -28.15 7.64 5.47
C ASP A 301 -28.02 6.40 4.59
N LEU A 302 -29.11 5.65 4.47
CA LEU A 302 -29.18 4.41 3.69
C LEU A 302 -29.84 4.61 2.32
N SER A 303 -30.07 5.86 1.90
CA SER A 303 -30.67 6.13 0.60
C SER A 303 -29.74 5.71 -0.54
N PRO A 304 -30.24 5.03 -1.59
CA PRO A 304 -29.42 4.66 -2.73
C PRO A 304 -29.04 5.91 -3.53
N ARG A 305 -27.80 5.96 -4.01
CA ARG A 305 -27.32 7.03 -4.88
C ARG A 305 -27.74 6.71 -6.31
N THR A 306 -28.34 7.65 -7.02
CA THR A 306 -28.75 7.44 -8.42
C THR A 306 -27.68 7.95 -9.37
N MET A 307 -27.45 7.20 -10.44
CA MET A 307 -26.59 7.60 -11.55
C MET A 307 -27.12 7.06 -12.87
N THR A 308 -26.86 7.81 -13.95
CA THR A 308 -27.32 7.45 -15.29
C THR A 308 -26.12 7.18 -16.18
N VAL A 309 -26.13 6.03 -16.85
CA VAL A 309 -25.06 5.61 -17.77
C VAL A 309 -25.66 5.25 -19.12
N LYS A 310 -24.95 5.57 -20.21
CA LYS A 310 -25.36 5.21 -21.57
C LYS A 310 -24.89 3.79 -21.90
N ALA A 311 -25.75 2.98 -22.50
CA ALA A 311 -25.39 1.64 -22.97
C ALA A 311 -24.19 1.67 -23.95
N ASP A 312 -24.19 2.66 -24.87
CA ASP A 312 -23.11 2.88 -25.84
C ASP A 312 -21.74 3.02 -25.19
N TYR A 313 -21.66 3.71 -24.04
CA TYR A 313 -20.41 3.88 -23.32
C TYR A 313 -19.87 2.55 -22.81
N ILE A 314 -20.74 1.73 -22.19
CA ILE A 314 -20.38 0.42 -21.65
C ILE A 314 -19.91 -0.50 -22.78
N ASN A 315 -20.69 -0.58 -23.87
CA ASN A 315 -20.37 -1.39 -25.04
C ASN A 315 -19.05 -0.95 -25.71
N ALA A 316 -18.83 0.35 -25.89
CA ALA A 316 -17.60 0.87 -26.49
C ALA A 316 -16.35 0.58 -25.63
N CYS A 317 -16.46 0.66 -24.31
CA CYS A 317 -15.34 0.37 -23.40
C CYS A 317 -15.02 -1.13 -23.31
N THR A 318 -16.06 -1.97 -23.30
CA THR A 318 -15.92 -3.43 -23.15
C THR A 318 -15.72 -4.15 -24.48
N GLY A 319 -15.97 -3.50 -25.61
CA GLY A 319 -15.95 -4.14 -26.93
C GLY A 319 -17.14 -5.08 -27.16
N LEU A 320 -18.23 -4.89 -26.41
CA LEU A 320 -19.46 -5.69 -26.51
C LEU A 320 -20.53 -4.98 -27.35
N SER A 321 -21.63 -5.68 -27.62
CA SER A 321 -22.80 -5.14 -28.31
C SER A 321 -24.07 -5.69 -27.66
N LEU A 322 -24.21 -5.43 -26.36
CA LEU A 322 -25.32 -5.89 -25.54
C LEU A 322 -26.48 -4.89 -25.55
N GLU A 323 -27.70 -5.41 -25.49
CA GLU A 323 -28.92 -4.63 -25.33
C GLU A 323 -29.05 -4.09 -23.89
N THR A 324 -29.82 -3.00 -23.70
CA THR A 324 -30.04 -2.40 -22.37
C THR A 324 -30.59 -3.39 -21.35
N SER A 325 -31.47 -4.30 -21.78
CA SER A 325 -32.07 -5.33 -20.93
C SER A 325 -31.06 -6.36 -20.40
N GLU A 326 -30.07 -6.72 -21.21
CA GLU A 326 -28.97 -7.60 -20.82
C GLU A 326 -28.04 -6.89 -19.84
N LEU A 327 -27.69 -5.63 -20.12
CA LEU A 327 -26.86 -4.79 -19.25
C LEU A 327 -27.52 -4.61 -17.87
N VAL A 328 -28.83 -4.37 -17.82
CA VAL A 328 -29.59 -4.30 -16.56
C VAL A 328 -29.51 -5.61 -15.76
N THR A 329 -29.53 -6.75 -16.44
CA THR A 329 -29.42 -8.08 -15.79
C THR A 329 -28.02 -8.28 -15.21
N LEU A 330 -26.97 -7.92 -15.95
CA LEU A 330 -25.59 -7.98 -15.49
C LEU A 330 -25.34 -7.08 -14.27
N LEU A 331 -25.88 -5.86 -14.28
CA LEU A 331 -25.78 -4.94 -13.15
C LEU A 331 -26.45 -5.48 -11.89
N LYS A 332 -27.61 -6.14 -12.05
CA LYS A 332 -28.32 -6.78 -10.91
C LYS A 332 -27.47 -7.87 -10.26
N ARG A 333 -26.71 -8.66 -11.04
CA ARG A 333 -25.76 -9.66 -10.52
C ARG A 333 -24.66 -9.04 -9.65
N MET A 334 -24.31 -7.77 -9.88
CA MET A 334 -23.36 -7.02 -9.04
C MET A 334 -24.02 -6.21 -7.92
N SER A 335 -25.25 -6.57 -7.55
CA SER A 335 -26.06 -5.89 -6.52
C SER A 335 -26.45 -4.44 -6.86
N LEU A 336 -26.32 -4.02 -8.12
CA LEU A 336 -26.73 -2.71 -8.59
C LEU A 336 -28.15 -2.80 -9.17
N SER A 337 -29.11 -2.12 -8.53
CA SER A 337 -30.47 -2.08 -9.04
C SER A 337 -30.53 -1.15 -10.24
N ALA A 338 -30.81 -1.70 -11.43
CA ALA A 338 -30.85 -0.93 -12.66
C ALA A 338 -32.24 -0.98 -13.32
N LYS A 339 -32.63 0.13 -13.95
CA LYS A 339 -33.85 0.27 -14.74
C LYS A 339 -33.50 0.87 -16.09
N ASP A 340 -34.10 0.31 -17.14
CA ASP A 340 -34.04 0.89 -18.46
C ASP A 340 -34.87 2.19 -18.49
N VAL A 341 -34.31 3.23 -19.09
CA VAL A 341 -34.98 4.49 -19.36
C VAL A 341 -35.11 4.56 -20.87
N GLU A 342 -36.32 4.27 -21.38
CA GLU A 342 -36.61 4.13 -22.82
C GLU A 342 -36.17 5.35 -23.66
N GLU A 343 -36.02 6.52 -23.03
CA GLU A 343 -35.44 7.71 -23.65
C GLU A 343 -33.90 7.62 -23.71
N GLU A 344 -33.36 7.50 -24.93
CA GLU A 344 -31.93 7.63 -25.27
C GLU A 344 -30.98 6.48 -24.86
N ALA A 345 -31.47 5.23 -24.73
CA ALA A 345 -30.63 4.06 -24.37
C ALA A 345 -29.80 4.29 -23.08
N LYS A 346 -30.44 4.92 -22.10
CA LYS A 346 -29.87 5.22 -20.79
C LYS A 346 -30.34 4.22 -19.76
N ILE A 347 -29.42 3.84 -18.88
CA ILE A 347 -29.70 2.96 -17.75
C ILE A 347 -29.61 3.81 -16.49
N LEU A 348 -30.70 3.85 -15.72
CA LEU A 348 -30.72 4.44 -14.38
C LEU A 348 -30.29 3.38 -13.38
N VAL A 349 -29.20 3.63 -12.69
CA VAL A 349 -28.61 2.73 -11.69
C VAL A 349 -28.77 3.33 -10.30
N GLU A 350 -29.38 2.57 -9.41
CA GLU A 350 -29.51 2.83 -7.99
C GLU A 350 -28.37 2.08 -7.26
N VAL A 351 -27.35 2.83 -6.87
CA VAL A 351 -26.18 2.33 -6.14
C VAL A 351 -26.54 2.18 -4.67
N PRO A 352 -26.50 0.95 -4.11
CA PRO A 352 -26.86 0.72 -2.72
C PRO A 352 -25.84 1.36 -1.76
N PRO A 353 -26.23 1.65 -0.51
CA PRO A 353 -25.34 2.24 0.49
C PRO A 353 -24.13 1.34 0.84
N THR A 354 -24.17 0.05 0.48
CA THR A 354 -23.05 -0.89 0.62
C THR A 354 -21.92 -0.63 -0.38
N ARG A 355 -22.25 -0.09 -1.56
CA ARG A 355 -21.31 0.15 -2.68
C ARG A 355 -20.80 1.58 -2.66
N ALA A 356 -19.90 1.87 -1.73
CA ALA A 356 -19.24 3.17 -1.61
C ALA A 356 -18.18 3.43 -2.68
N ASP A 357 -17.70 2.36 -3.32
CA ASP A 357 -16.70 2.34 -4.40
C ASP A 357 -17.20 2.91 -5.72
N VAL A 358 -18.51 2.83 -5.99
CA VAL A 358 -19.09 3.34 -7.23
C VAL A 358 -19.19 4.87 -7.14
N LEU A 359 -18.32 5.57 -7.86
CA LEU A 359 -18.19 7.02 -7.88
C LEU A 359 -18.39 7.61 -9.28
N HIS A 360 -18.22 6.80 -10.33
CA HIS A 360 -18.26 7.22 -11.72
C HIS A 360 -18.87 6.12 -12.62
N ALA A 361 -19.27 6.51 -13.84
CA ALA A 361 -19.84 5.59 -14.83
C ALA A 361 -18.90 4.43 -15.22
N CYS A 362 -17.58 4.61 -15.04
CA CYS A 362 -16.60 3.55 -15.30
C CYS A 362 -16.69 2.41 -14.29
N ASP A 363 -17.12 2.68 -13.05
CA ASP A 363 -17.24 1.65 -12.00
C ASP A 363 -18.47 0.76 -12.29
N ILE A 364 -19.52 1.34 -12.87
CA ILE A 364 -20.66 0.58 -13.43
C ILE A 364 -20.20 -0.30 -14.59
N MET A 365 -19.39 0.26 -15.49
CA MET A 365 -18.85 -0.48 -16.63
C MET A 365 -17.94 -1.64 -16.18
N GLU A 366 -17.12 -1.44 -15.15
CA GLU A 366 -16.33 -2.50 -14.51
C GLU A 366 -17.24 -3.62 -13.98
N ASP A 367 -18.28 -3.29 -13.21
CA ASP A 367 -19.23 -4.28 -12.69
C ASP A 367 -19.92 -5.07 -13.81
N VAL A 368 -20.29 -4.41 -14.93
CA VAL A 368 -20.82 -5.11 -16.10
C VAL A 368 -19.81 -6.09 -16.68
N ALA A 369 -18.55 -5.68 -16.82
CA ALA A 369 -17.49 -6.54 -17.34
C ALA A 369 -17.25 -7.76 -16.43
N ILE A 370 -17.29 -7.57 -15.11
CA ILE A 370 -17.15 -8.65 -14.12
C ILE A 370 -18.34 -9.62 -14.25
N ALA A 371 -19.57 -9.11 -14.23
CA ALA A 371 -20.77 -9.92 -14.39
C ALA A 371 -20.82 -10.69 -15.72
N TYR A 372 -20.34 -10.08 -16.80
CA TYR A 372 -20.23 -10.73 -18.10
C TYR A 372 -19.16 -11.83 -18.13
N GLY A 373 -18.11 -11.67 -17.31
CA GLY A 373 -16.94 -12.54 -17.26
C GLY A 373 -15.87 -12.06 -18.23
N PHE A 374 -14.71 -11.66 -17.70
CA PHE A 374 -13.61 -11.09 -18.49
C PHE A 374 -13.12 -12.04 -19.61
N ASN A 375 -13.16 -13.35 -19.36
CA ASN A 375 -12.77 -14.36 -20.35
C ASN A 375 -13.70 -14.44 -21.57
N ASN A 376 -14.93 -13.94 -21.45
CA ASN A 376 -15.91 -13.91 -22.54
C ASN A 376 -15.77 -12.68 -23.43
N ILE A 377 -14.99 -11.67 -23.00
CA ILE A 377 -14.81 -10.42 -23.75
C ILE A 377 -13.99 -10.70 -25.04
N PRO A 378 -14.47 -10.26 -26.22
CA PRO A 378 -13.75 -10.42 -27.47
C PRO A 378 -12.37 -9.74 -27.44
N LYS A 379 -11.31 -10.51 -27.69
CA LYS A 379 -9.95 -9.98 -27.82
C LYS A 379 -9.81 -9.25 -29.15
N THR A 380 -9.55 -7.94 -29.10
CA THR A 380 -9.32 -7.11 -30.28
C THR A 380 -7.93 -6.49 -30.25
N LEU A 381 -7.38 -6.17 -31.43
CA LEU A 381 -6.15 -5.41 -31.54
C LEU A 381 -6.50 -3.93 -31.76
N PRO A 382 -5.84 -2.98 -31.06
CA PRO A 382 -6.08 -1.57 -31.29
C PRO A 382 -5.69 -1.21 -32.73
N ALA A 383 -6.56 -0.46 -33.42
CA ALA A 383 -6.35 0.00 -34.79
C ALA A 383 -5.37 1.20 -34.86
N CYS A 384 -4.21 1.08 -34.21
CA CYS A 384 -3.17 2.11 -34.19
C CYS A 384 -1.84 1.53 -34.67
N ALA A 385 -1.34 2.03 -35.80
CA ALA A 385 -0.03 1.66 -36.31
C ALA A 385 1.04 2.59 -35.69
N THR A 386 1.91 2.04 -34.86
CA THR A 386 3.01 2.78 -34.22
C THR A 386 4.37 2.22 -34.64
N VAL A 387 5.34 3.09 -34.91
CA VAL A 387 6.73 2.70 -35.16
C VAL A 387 7.54 2.87 -33.87
N GLY A 388 7.98 1.76 -33.29
CA GLY A 388 8.83 1.77 -32.09
C GLY A 388 10.26 2.24 -32.39
N LYS A 389 10.85 3.01 -31.46
CA LYS A 389 12.26 3.42 -31.51
C LYS A 389 12.88 3.24 -30.13
N SER A 390 14.12 2.74 -30.07
CA SER A 390 14.87 2.64 -28.82
C SER A 390 15.34 4.01 -28.34
N LEU A 391 15.39 4.19 -27.02
CA LEU A 391 16.01 5.37 -26.43
C LEU A 391 17.53 5.33 -26.73
N PRO A 392 18.12 6.41 -27.28
CA PRO A 392 19.53 6.40 -27.71
C PRO A 392 20.52 5.96 -26.62
N VAL A 393 20.35 6.41 -25.37
CA VAL A 393 21.26 6.05 -24.25
C VAL A 393 21.22 4.56 -23.92
N ASN A 394 20.06 3.91 -24.04
CA ASN A 394 19.93 2.47 -23.78
C ASN A 394 20.57 1.67 -24.92
N LYS A 395 20.28 2.02 -26.17
CA LYS A 395 20.92 1.39 -27.33
C LYS A 395 22.44 1.52 -27.25
N PHE A 396 22.92 2.69 -26.84
CA PHE A 396 24.33 2.97 -26.69
C PHE A 396 24.95 2.15 -25.54
N SER A 397 24.29 2.11 -24.38
CA SER A 397 24.72 1.28 -23.24
C SER A 397 24.82 -0.20 -23.62
N ASP A 398 23.86 -0.73 -24.40
CA ASP A 398 23.85 -2.14 -24.80
C ASP A 398 25.01 -2.50 -25.74
N LEU A 399 25.42 -1.57 -26.62
CA LEU A 399 26.61 -1.74 -27.45
C LEU A 399 27.87 -1.81 -26.58
N VAL A 400 28.00 -0.90 -25.61
CA VAL A 400 29.14 -0.87 -24.68
C VAL A 400 29.19 -2.15 -23.84
N ARG A 401 28.05 -2.61 -23.29
CA ARG A 401 27.97 -3.87 -22.53
C ARG A 401 28.47 -5.06 -23.35
N ARG A 402 27.99 -5.18 -24.59
CA ARG A 402 28.37 -6.27 -25.48
C ARG A 402 29.87 -6.27 -25.75
N GLU A 403 30.46 -5.10 -25.97
CA GLU A 403 31.90 -4.98 -26.28
C GLU A 403 32.78 -5.30 -25.07
N ILE A 404 32.39 -4.85 -23.88
CA ILE A 404 33.11 -5.20 -22.64
C ILE A 404 32.99 -6.70 -22.36
N ALA A 405 31.82 -7.30 -22.59
CA ALA A 405 31.62 -8.74 -22.50
C ALA A 405 32.50 -9.52 -23.49
N LEU A 406 32.61 -9.06 -24.75
CA LEU A 406 33.50 -9.65 -25.76
C LEU A 406 35.00 -9.51 -25.39
N ALA A 407 35.37 -8.47 -24.62
CA ALA A 407 36.69 -8.35 -24.03
C ALA A 407 36.93 -9.30 -22.83
N GLY A 408 35.96 -10.18 -22.53
CA GLY A 408 36.07 -11.22 -21.52
C GLY A 408 35.83 -10.73 -20.10
N TRP A 409 35.03 -9.69 -19.93
CA TRP A 409 34.56 -9.19 -18.63
C TRP A 409 33.14 -9.68 -18.35
N THR A 410 32.81 -9.85 -17.08
CA THR A 410 31.47 -10.31 -16.67
C THR A 410 30.64 -9.15 -16.13
N GLU A 411 29.45 -8.96 -16.66
CA GLU A 411 28.56 -7.90 -16.17
C GLU A 411 27.97 -8.25 -14.80
N VAL A 412 27.83 -7.26 -13.93
CA VAL A 412 27.26 -7.42 -12.58
C VAL A 412 26.09 -6.45 -12.36
N LEU A 413 25.20 -6.80 -11.43
CA LEU A 413 24.02 -6.00 -11.04
C LEU A 413 24.00 -5.72 -9.52
N PRO A 414 24.86 -4.81 -9.02
CA PRO A 414 24.78 -4.32 -7.65
C PRO A 414 23.51 -3.52 -7.38
N LEU A 415 23.15 -3.38 -6.11
CA LEU A 415 22.05 -2.50 -5.70
C LEU A 415 22.41 -1.03 -5.93
N ILE A 416 21.38 -0.23 -6.23
CA ILE A 416 21.51 1.23 -6.44
C ILE A 416 21.66 1.97 -5.11
N LEU A 417 21.08 1.43 -4.03
CA LEU A 417 21.19 1.98 -2.69
C LEU A 417 22.39 1.39 -1.96
N CYS A 418 23.12 2.26 -1.26
CA CYS A 418 24.28 1.89 -0.46
C CYS A 418 24.32 2.67 0.87
N SER A 419 25.23 2.26 1.76
CA SER A 419 25.49 3.05 2.97
C SER A 419 26.21 4.35 2.62
N HIS A 420 26.07 5.35 3.49
CA HIS A 420 26.78 6.62 3.32
C HIS A 420 28.29 6.42 3.29
N ASP A 421 28.81 5.57 4.19
CA ASP A 421 30.24 5.28 4.29
C ASP A 421 30.77 4.55 3.04
N GLU A 422 30.02 3.60 2.49
CA GLU A 422 30.37 2.88 1.25
C GLU A 422 30.53 3.85 0.07
N ASN A 423 29.70 4.89 -0.01
CA ASN A 423 29.71 5.86 -1.10
C ASN A 423 30.81 6.93 -0.95
N PHE A 424 31.30 7.17 0.26
CA PHE A 424 32.27 8.25 0.55
C PHE A 424 33.49 7.76 1.32
N ALA A 425 33.34 7.51 2.62
CA ALA A 425 34.45 7.24 3.53
C ALA A 425 35.29 6.04 3.08
N TYR A 426 34.64 4.97 2.61
CA TYR A 426 35.32 3.75 2.17
C TYR A 426 36.12 3.95 0.88
N LEU A 427 35.75 4.94 0.07
CA LEU A 427 36.48 5.38 -1.12
C LEU A 427 37.51 6.49 -0.81
N ASN A 428 37.79 6.79 0.47
CA ASN A 428 38.61 7.92 0.89
C ASN A 428 38.09 9.29 0.39
N LYS A 429 36.78 9.42 0.17
CA LYS A 429 36.12 10.68 -0.23
C LYS A 429 35.39 11.28 0.96
N LYS A 430 35.30 12.62 0.97
CA LYS A 430 34.50 13.36 1.95
C LYS A 430 33.16 13.72 1.32
N ASP A 431 32.07 13.51 2.06
CA ASP A 431 30.75 13.98 1.66
C ASP A 431 30.70 15.51 1.77
N ASP A 432 30.39 16.17 0.65
CA ASP A 432 30.17 17.61 0.58
C ASP A 432 28.73 18.02 0.97
N ASN A 433 27.86 17.05 1.23
CA ASN A 433 26.42 17.17 1.42
C ASN A 433 25.63 17.73 0.22
N LEU A 434 26.31 18.03 -0.88
CA LEU A 434 25.76 18.62 -2.09
C LEU A 434 25.65 17.61 -3.23
N THR A 435 26.35 16.48 -3.18
CA THR A 435 26.45 15.52 -4.28
C THR A 435 25.43 14.38 -4.17
N ALA A 436 25.37 13.65 -3.04
CA ALA A 436 24.54 12.45 -2.90
C ALA A 436 23.09 12.73 -2.45
N VAL A 437 22.15 11.96 -2.99
CA VAL A 437 20.74 11.92 -2.55
C VAL A 437 20.60 10.98 -1.35
N LYS A 438 19.98 11.46 -0.26
CA LYS A 438 19.82 10.74 1.01
C LYS A 438 18.36 10.31 1.21
N LEU A 439 18.15 9.08 1.68
CA LEU A 439 16.82 8.59 2.03
C LEU A 439 16.43 9.11 3.42
N ALA A 440 15.17 9.55 3.56
CA ALA A 440 14.68 10.13 4.82
C ALA A 440 14.57 9.09 5.95
N ASN A 441 14.00 7.91 5.66
CA ASN A 441 13.74 6.85 6.65
C ASN A 441 14.24 5.49 6.14
N PRO A 442 15.57 5.28 6.05
CA PRO A 442 16.13 4.02 5.58
C PRO A 442 15.85 2.88 6.56
N LYS A 443 15.41 1.71 6.07
CA LYS A 443 15.15 0.54 6.93
C LYS A 443 16.42 -0.10 7.48
N THR A 444 17.51 -0.02 6.73
CA THR A 444 18.82 -0.57 7.08
C THR A 444 19.90 0.46 6.76
N ALA A 445 21.07 0.33 7.40
CA ALA A 445 22.21 1.21 7.13
C ALA A 445 22.71 1.11 5.68
N GLU A 446 22.45 -0.01 5.00
CA GLU A 446 22.83 -0.21 3.59
C GLU A 446 21.98 0.61 2.60
N TYR A 447 20.90 1.27 3.05
CA TYR A 447 19.99 2.01 2.17
C TYR A 447 19.94 3.52 2.50
N GLN A 448 21.03 4.09 3.00
CA GLN A 448 21.08 5.49 3.40
C GLN A 448 21.13 6.46 2.22
N VAL A 449 21.84 6.11 1.16
CA VAL A 449 22.06 6.99 0.01
C VAL A 449 21.84 6.26 -1.31
N VAL A 450 21.53 7.03 -2.34
CA VAL A 450 21.59 6.58 -3.73
C VAL A 450 23.03 6.72 -4.20
N ARG A 451 23.59 5.67 -4.82
CA ARG A 451 24.99 5.65 -5.26
C ARG A 451 25.35 6.80 -6.20
N THR A 452 26.50 7.43 -5.96
CA THR A 452 27.09 8.47 -6.84
C THR A 452 28.22 7.92 -7.71
N SER A 453 28.55 6.64 -7.54
CA SER A 453 29.57 5.88 -8.27
C SER A 453 29.12 4.42 -8.33
N LEU A 454 29.48 3.72 -9.40
CA LEU A 454 29.24 2.28 -9.53
C LEU A 454 30.29 1.44 -8.77
N LEU A 455 31.44 2.04 -8.46
CA LEU A 455 32.59 1.36 -7.87
C LEU A 455 32.29 0.64 -6.53
N PRO A 456 31.55 1.22 -5.56
CA PRO A 456 31.22 0.52 -4.31
C PRO A 456 30.46 -0.79 -4.54
N GLY A 457 29.49 -0.77 -5.46
CA GLY A 457 28.69 -1.96 -5.80
C GLY A 457 29.56 -3.04 -6.42
N VAL A 458 30.41 -2.66 -7.38
CA VAL A 458 31.35 -3.55 -8.04
C VAL A 458 32.37 -4.14 -7.06
N LEU A 459 32.89 -3.34 -6.12
CA LEU A 459 33.80 -3.80 -5.06
C LEU A 459 33.14 -4.81 -4.12
N LYS A 460 31.89 -4.56 -3.71
CA LYS A 460 31.10 -5.54 -2.94
C LYS A 460 30.92 -6.84 -3.71
N THR A 461 30.69 -6.80 -5.02
CA THR A 461 30.62 -8.02 -5.82
C THR A 461 31.93 -8.81 -5.77
N VAL A 462 33.09 -8.14 -5.89
CA VAL A 462 34.39 -8.82 -5.74
C VAL A 462 34.54 -9.39 -4.32
N ARG A 463 34.09 -8.66 -3.29
CA ARG A 463 34.15 -9.09 -1.89
C ARG A 463 33.39 -10.40 -1.66
N GLU A 464 32.17 -10.51 -2.17
CA GLU A 464 31.36 -11.73 -2.04
C GLU A 464 31.94 -12.90 -2.85
N ASN A 465 32.73 -12.60 -3.89
CA ASN A 465 33.31 -13.59 -4.81
C ASN A 465 34.80 -13.86 -4.59
N LYS A 466 35.37 -13.53 -3.42
CA LYS A 466 36.80 -13.79 -3.09
C LYS A 466 37.24 -15.24 -3.27
N LYS A 467 36.30 -16.20 -3.21
CA LYS A 467 36.57 -17.65 -3.38
C LYS A 467 36.71 -18.06 -4.85
N HIS A 468 36.32 -17.21 -5.79
CA HIS A 468 36.47 -17.50 -7.22
C HIS A 468 37.94 -17.45 -7.65
N THR A 469 38.23 -18.17 -8.73
CA THR A 469 39.54 -18.19 -9.36
C THR A 469 39.90 -16.82 -9.92
N LEU A 470 41.08 -16.32 -9.59
CA LEU A 470 41.65 -15.12 -10.18
C LEU A 470 42.09 -15.37 -11.65
N PRO A 471 42.08 -14.34 -12.53
CA PRO A 471 41.66 -12.96 -12.27
C PRO A 471 40.13 -12.79 -12.27
N ILE A 472 39.61 -11.93 -11.39
CA ILE A 472 38.21 -11.49 -11.41
C ILE A 472 38.12 -10.23 -12.29
N LYS A 473 37.31 -10.29 -13.34
CA LYS A 473 37.05 -9.20 -14.28
C LYS A 473 35.57 -8.94 -14.34
N VAL A 474 35.11 -7.90 -13.64
CA VAL A 474 33.68 -7.56 -13.61
C VAL A 474 33.45 -6.11 -13.97
N PHE A 475 32.29 -5.83 -14.55
CA PHE A 475 31.90 -4.48 -14.97
C PHE A 475 30.40 -4.24 -14.79
N GLU A 476 30.01 -2.98 -14.74
CA GLU A 476 28.62 -2.54 -14.71
C GLU A 476 28.47 -1.33 -15.65
N VAL A 477 27.37 -1.28 -16.39
CA VAL A 477 26.94 -0.08 -17.12
C VAL A 477 25.58 0.30 -16.59
N SER A 478 25.47 1.39 -15.82
CA SER A 478 24.21 1.71 -15.14
C SER A 478 24.18 3.15 -14.64
N ASP A 479 23.04 3.55 -14.08
CA ASP A 479 22.83 4.90 -13.57
C ASP A 479 23.48 5.08 -12.20
N VAL A 480 24.06 6.27 -12.02
CA VAL A 480 24.36 6.91 -10.73
C VAL A 480 23.49 8.16 -10.60
N VAL A 481 23.29 8.65 -9.38
CA VAL A 481 22.42 9.80 -9.13
C VAL A 481 23.16 10.91 -8.41
N PHE A 482 23.01 12.12 -8.93
CA PHE A 482 23.55 13.34 -8.36
C PHE A 482 22.42 14.30 -8.03
N LYS A 483 22.57 15.06 -6.94
CA LYS A 483 21.74 16.24 -6.70
C LYS A 483 22.04 17.30 -7.77
N ASP A 484 20.98 17.92 -8.29
CA ASP A 484 21.09 19.00 -9.25
C ASP A 484 19.88 19.93 -9.14
N ASN A 485 20.10 21.13 -8.58
CA ASN A 485 19.06 22.12 -8.34
C ASN A 485 18.45 22.72 -9.62
N SER A 486 19.05 22.48 -10.80
CA SER A 486 18.49 22.97 -12.06
C SER A 486 17.32 22.13 -12.57
N PHE A 487 17.15 20.90 -12.06
CA PHE A 487 16.07 20.00 -12.44
C PHE A 487 14.89 20.11 -11.48
N GLU A 488 13.66 19.87 -11.97
CA GLU A 488 12.43 19.89 -11.17
C GLU A 488 12.51 18.99 -9.93
N ARG A 489 13.13 17.81 -10.06
CA ARG A 489 13.29 16.83 -8.97
C ARG A 489 14.52 17.07 -8.09
N LEU A 490 15.28 18.14 -8.36
CA LEU A 490 16.53 18.49 -7.68
C LEU A 490 17.60 17.37 -7.73
N ALA A 491 17.48 16.45 -8.68
CA ALA A 491 18.37 15.32 -8.89
C ALA A 491 18.36 14.89 -10.36
N ARG A 492 19.45 14.29 -10.80
CA ARG A 492 19.64 13.78 -12.16
C ARG A 492 20.39 12.45 -12.14
N ASN A 493 20.09 11.61 -13.13
CA ASN A 493 20.81 10.37 -13.38
C ASN A 493 21.92 10.62 -14.40
N GLU A 494 23.04 9.91 -14.26
CA GLU A 494 24.05 9.78 -15.31
C GLU A 494 24.35 8.29 -15.54
N ARG A 495 24.40 7.88 -16.81
CA ARG A 495 24.86 6.55 -17.21
C ARG A 495 26.38 6.46 -17.11
N HIS A 496 26.86 5.67 -16.17
CA HIS A 496 28.29 5.38 -16.01
C HIS A 496 28.65 3.99 -16.53
N VAL A 497 29.92 3.81 -16.87
CA VAL A 497 30.57 2.51 -17.07
C VAL A 497 31.60 2.37 -15.98
N CYS A 498 31.57 1.26 -15.24
CA CYS A 498 32.57 0.93 -14.24
C CYS A 498 33.08 -0.49 -14.44
N ALA A 499 34.39 -0.71 -14.29
CA ALA A 499 35.02 -2.01 -14.43
C ALA A 499 36.13 -2.18 -13.39
N ILE A 500 36.28 -3.38 -12.83
CA ILE A 500 37.37 -3.75 -11.91
C ILE A 500 38.11 -5.02 -12.33
N TYR A 501 39.44 -4.94 -12.33
CA TYR A 501 40.34 -6.07 -12.49
C TYR A 501 40.97 -6.39 -11.13
N CYS A 502 40.76 -7.61 -10.62
CA CYS A 502 41.33 -8.08 -9.36
C CYS A 502 42.16 -9.34 -9.60
N ASN A 503 43.44 -9.31 -9.21
CA ASN A 503 44.38 -10.42 -9.36
C ASN A 503 45.54 -10.29 -8.36
N LYS A 504 46.48 -11.24 -8.35
CA LYS A 504 47.72 -11.18 -7.56
C LYS A 504 48.59 -9.96 -7.87
N VAL A 505 48.44 -9.41 -9.09
CA VAL A 505 49.07 -8.17 -9.55
C VAL A 505 47.96 -7.21 -9.96
N SER A 506 48.16 -5.90 -9.76
CA SER A 506 47.13 -4.88 -9.95
C SER A 506 46.57 -4.79 -11.38
N GLY A 507 47.38 -5.05 -12.40
CA GLY A 507 46.95 -5.03 -13.81
C GLY A 507 46.48 -3.67 -14.31
N PHE A 508 47.20 -2.60 -13.97
CA PHE A 508 46.87 -1.23 -14.40
C PHE A 508 46.77 -1.11 -15.93
N GLU A 509 47.69 -1.76 -16.64
CA GLU A 509 47.75 -1.87 -18.09
C GLU A 509 46.54 -2.59 -18.71
N ILE A 510 45.90 -3.50 -17.98
CA ILE A 510 44.71 -4.23 -18.44
C ILE A 510 43.49 -3.32 -18.41
N ILE A 511 43.33 -2.55 -17.32
CA ILE A 511 42.25 -1.56 -17.19
C ILE A 511 42.44 -0.42 -18.19
N GLN A 512 43.68 0.05 -18.39
CA GLN A 512 43.98 1.03 -19.43
C GLN A 512 43.69 0.46 -20.83
N GLY A 513 44.01 -0.82 -21.07
CA GLY A 513 43.66 -1.52 -22.30
C GLY A 513 42.15 -1.61 -22.54
N LEU A 514 41.36 -1.84 -21.49
CA LEU A 514 39.89 -1.82 -21.57
C LEU A 514 39.38 -0.43 -21.95
N LEU A 515 39.90 0.63 -21.32
CA LEU A 515 39.56 2.01 -21.68
C LEU A 515 39.84 2.28 -23.16
N ASN A 516 41.05 1.95 -23.63
CA ASN A 516 41.43 2.13 -25.03
C ASN A 516 40.50 1.35 -25.96
N ARG A 517 40.17 0.11 -25.62
CA ARG A 517 39.22 -0.72 -26.40
C ARG A 517 37.84 -0.09 -26.49
N ILE A 518 37.32 0.46 -25.38
CA ILE A 518 36.03 1.14 -25.39
C ILE A 518 36.13 2.40 -26.27
N MET A 519 37.16 3.22 -26.10
CA MET A 519 37.34 4.45 -26.89
C MET A 519 37.49 4.18 -28.39
N ASP A 520 38.22 3.13 -28.78
CA ASP A 520 38.36 2.71 -30.18
C ASP A 520 37.01 2.30 -30.77
N MET A 521 36.19 1.59 -29.99
CA MET A 521 34.83 1.23 -30.42
C MET A 521 33.92 2.44 -30.59
N LEU A 522 34.11 3.46 -29.74
CA LEU A 522 33.40 4.73 -29.81
C LEU A 522 33.95 5.68 -30.89
N ASP A 523 34.97 5.27 -31.66
CA ASP A 523 35.70 6.10 -32.64
C ASP A 523 36.26 7.39 -32.02
N VAL A 524 36.78 7.30 -30.80
CA VAL A 524 37.41 8.41 -30.08
C VAL A 524 38.91 8.18 -29.99
N LYS A 525 39.67 8.97 -30.76
CA LYS A 525 41.13 8.83 -30.87
C LYS A 525 41.84 9.39 -29.63
N LEU A 526 42.94 8.73 -29.25
CA LEU A 526 43.88 9.25 -28.25
C LEU A 526 44.65 10.44 -28.83
N VAL A 527 44.64 11.57 -28.12
CA VAL A 527 45.34 12.80 -28.50
C VAL A 527 46.32 13.25 -27.42
N SER A 528 47.30 14.08 -27.77
CA SER A 528 48.14 14.72 -26.75
C SER A 528 47.33 15.77 -25.99
N ALA A 529 47.63 15.93 -24.70
CA ALA A 529 47.07 17.01 -23.88
C ALA A 529 47.42 18.40 -24.43
N SER A 530 48.54 18.53 -25.16
CA SER A 530 49.01 19.75 -25.82
C SER A 530 48.38 20.01 -27.20
N ASP A 531 47.76 18.99 -27.81
CA ASP A 531 47.12 19.14 -29.13
C ASP A 531 45.73 19.73 -28.95
N ASP A 532 45.21 20.44 -29.95
CA ASP A 532 43.81 20.96 -29.94
C ASP A 532 42.80 20.03 -30.64
N LYS A 533 43.24 18.84 -31.05
CA LYS A 533 42.44 17.88 -31.82
C LYS A 533 41.34 17.25 -30.95
N LYS A 534 40.19 16.97 -31.57
CA LYS A 534 39.08 16.19 -30.99
C LYS A 534 39.57 14.78 -30.65
N GLY A 535 39.23 14.30 -29.46
CA GLY A 535 39.65 13.00 -28.94
C GLY A 535 39.64 12.95 -27.42
N TYR A 536 40.24 11.91 -26.86
CA TYR A 536 40.45 11.79 -25.41
C TYR A 536 41.94 11.83 -25.07
N PHE A 537 42.26 12.29 -23.87
CA PHE A 537 43.61 12.21 -23.31
C PHE A 537 43.53 11.91 -21.81
N ILE A 538 44.64 11.46 -21.26
CA ILE A 538 44.76 11.13 -19.83
C ILE A 538 45.76 12.05 -19.16
N LYS A 539 45.48 12.44 -17.92
CA LYS A 539 46.41 13.19 -17.05
C LYS A 539 46.50 12.48 -15.71
N GLU A 540 47.63 12.63 -15.02
CA GLU A 540 47.78 12.13 -13.66
C GLU A 540 46.65 12.65 -12.76
N SER A 541 46.13 11.78 -11.88
CA SER A 541 44.97 12.07 -11.03
C SER A 541 45.36 12.12 -9.56
N ASP A 542 44.85 13.13 -8.85
CA ASP A 542 45.00 13.29 -7.41
C ASP A 542 43.85 12.63 -6.61
N ASP A 543 43.01 11.79 -7.24
CA ASP A 543 41.88 11.13 -6.55
C ASP A 543 42.38 10.12 -5.51
N THR A 544 42.04 10.37 -4.24
CA THR A 544 42.44 9.60 -3.04
C THR A 544 41.87 8.18 -2.99
N THR A 545 40.94 7.85 -3.88
CA THR A 545 40.45 6.48 -4.08
C THR A 545 41.56 5.56 -4.60
N TYR A 546 42.53 6.13 -5.32
CA TYR A 546 43.59 5.39 -5.98
C TYR A 546 44.93 5.54 -5.27
N PHE A 547 45.85 4.63 -5.57
CA PHE A 547 47.22 4.67 -5.10
C PHE A 547 48.01 5.81 -5.76
N PRO A 548 48.80 6.61 -5.00
CA PRO A 548 49.51 7.77 -5.54
C PRO A 548 50.37 7.43 -6.76
N ASN A 549 50.37 8.32 -7.77
CA ASN A 549 51.10 8.21 -9.04
C ASN A 549 50.74 6.96 -9.87
N ARG A 550 49.62 6.29 -9.55
CA ARG A 550 49.11 5.08 -10.24
C ARG A 550 47.63 5.24 -10.62
N SER A 551 47.26 6.46 -10.99
CA SER A 551 45.92 6.88 -11.34
C SER A 551 45.96 7.93 -12.46
N ALA A 552 44.90 7.98 -13.25
CA ALA A 552 44.74 8.98 -14.29
C ALA A 552 43.28 9.42 -14.44
N ASP A 553 43.10 10.70 -14.69
CA ASP A 553 41.83 11.33 -15.04
C ASP A 553 41.65 11.29 -16.56
N ILE A 554 40.44 10.95 -16.99
CA ILE A 554 40.07 10.84 -18.39
C ILE A 554 39.40 12.14 -18.81
N PHE A 555 39.97 12.80 -19.81
CA PHE A 555 39.43 14.03 -20.38
C PHE A 555 38.95 13.77 -21.81
N LEU A 556 37.75 14.26 -22.10
CA LEU A 556 37.17 14.25 -23.44
C LEU A 556 37.18 15.67 -24.01
N ARG A 557 37.71 15.83 -25.22
CA ARG A 557 37.67 17.07 -25.98
C ARG A 557 36.67 16.96 -27.12
N LYS A 558 35.61 17.77 -27.05
CA LYS A 558 34.54 17.87 -28.04
C LYS A 558 34.66 19.14 -28.89
N GLY A 559 34.16 19.11 -30.12
CA GLY A 559 34.21 20.24 -31.05
C GLY A 559 35.54 20.37 -31.80
N GLU A 560 35.57 21.29 -32.76
CA GLU A 560 36.78 21.67 -33.50
C GLU A 560 37.39 22.95 -32.93
N ALA A 561 38.71 23.09 -33.05
CA ALA A 561 39.41 24.30 -32.64
C ALA A 561 38.91 25.50 -33.48
N PRO A 562 38.74 26.70 -32.89
CA PRO A 562 39.13 27.11 -31.53
C PRO A 562 38.03 26.96 -30.46
N SER A 563 36.86 26.40 -30.79
CA SER A 563 35.70 26.29 -29.89
C SER A 563 35.61 24.92 -29.19
N ASN A 564 36.74 24.27 -28.95
CA ASN A 564 36.75 22.94 -28.34
C ASN A 564 36.42 23.02 -26.83
N ILE A 565 35.65 22.05 -26.34
CA ILE A 565 35.28 21.96 -24.91
C ILE A 565 35.99 20.73 -24.35
N THR A 566 36.78 20.91 -23.30
CA THR A 566 37.43 19.83 -22.57
C THR A 566 36.71 19.58 -21.25
N LYS A 567 36.27 18.34 -21.03
CA LYS A 567 35.56 17.93 -19.81
C LYS A 567 36.22 16.68 -19.22
N LYS A 568 36.38 16.64 -17.88
CA LYS A 568 36.74 15.41 -17.15
C LYS A 568 35.51 14.51 -17.15
N ILE A 569 35.65 13.29 -17.65
CA ILE A 569 34.54 12.33 -17.78
C ILE A 569 34.64 11.16 -16.81
N GLY A 570 35.81 10.95 -16.19
CA GLY A 570 36.03 9.84 -15.27
C GLY A 570 37.48 9.70 -14.87
N SER A 571 37.81 8.56 -14.26
CA SER A 571 39.14 8.22 -13.78
C SER A 571 39.37 6.71 -13.78
N PHE A 572 40.64 6.32 -13.80
CA PHE A 572 41.03 4.93 -13.59
C PHE A 572 42.36 4.85 -12.84
N GLY A 573 42.61 3.73 -12.18
CA GLY A 573 43.84 3.55 -11.41
C GLY A 573 43.87 2.28 -10.58
N ILE A 574 45.02 2.06 -9.93
CA ILE A 574 45.16 1.05 -8.89
C ILE A 574 44.47 1.57 -7.64
N LEU A 575 43.57 0.80 -7.03
CA LEU A 575 42.87 1.22 -5.82
C LEU A 575 43.84 1.35 -4.64
N HIS A 576 43.60 2.36 -3.79
CA HIS A 576 44.40 2.59 -2.60
C HIS A 576 44.23 1.41 -1.61
N PRO A 577 45.30 0.94 -0.93
CA PRO A 577 45.21 -0.16 0.03
C PRO A 577 44.13 0.02 1.10
N GLN A 578 43.97 1.25 1.62
CA GLN A 578 42.89 1.60 2.55
C GLN A 578 41.48 1.32 1.99
N VAL A 579 41.25 1.63 0.71
CA VAL A 579 39.95 1.36 0.05
C VAL A 579 39.74 -0.15 -0.03
N LEU A 580 40.78 -0.90 -0.44
CA LEU A 580 40.71 -2.36 -0.47
C LEU A 580 40.40 -2.94 0.91
N GLU A 581 41.06 -2.46 1.96
CA GLU A 581 40.82 -2.87 3.35
C GLU A 581 39.39 -2.58 3.81
N ASN A 582 38.86 -1.39 3.52
CA ASN A 582 37.49 -1.00 3.85
C ASN A 582 36.43 -1.89 3.16
N PHE A 583 36.74 -2.42 1.97
CA PHE A 583 35.92 -3.41 1.26
C PHE A 583 36.38 -4.87 1.51
N GLU A 584 37.29 -5.08 2.46
CA GLU A 584 37.86 -6.37 2.90
C GLU A 584 38.57 -7.17 1.78
N LEU A 585 39.09 -6.50 0.75
CA LEU A 585 39.78 -7.12 -0.37
C LEU A 585 41.27 -7.30 -0.07
N THR A 586 41.77 -8.52 -0.31
CA THR A 586 43.18 -8.86 -0.04
C THR A 586 44.09 -8.71 -1.26
N TYR A 587 43.52 -8.84 -2.45
CA TYR A 587 44.26 -8.75 -3.70
C TYR A 587 44.20 -7.32 -4.28
N PRO A 588 45.29 -6.85 -4.92
CA PRO A 588 45.29 -5.55 -5.56
C PRO A 588 44.25 -5.51 -6.70
N CYS A 589 43.54 -4.39 -6.80
CA CYS A 589 42.54 -4.17 -7.82
C CYS A 589 42.84 -2.88 -8.60
N SER A 590 42.63 -2.91 -9.91
CA SER A 590 42.56 -1.70 -10.75
C SER A 590 41.12 -1.46 -11.17
N ALA A 591 40.68 -0.21 -11.13
CA ALA A 591 39.31 0.16 -11.49
C ALA A 591 39.29 1.28 -12.54
N LEU A 592 38.23 1.30 -13.35
CA LEU A 592 37.89 2.32 -14.34
C LEU A 592 36.46 2.73 -14.09
N GLU A 593 36.18 4.03 -14.01
CA GLU A 593 34.82 4.56 -14.04
C GLU A 593 34.75 5.86 -14.85
N PHE A 594 33.77 5.97 -15.74
CA PHE A 594 33.50 7.22 -16.46
C PHE A 594 32.04 7.35 -16.89
N ASN A 595 31.60 8.59 -17.06
CA ASN A 595 30.29 8.94 -17.59
C ASN A 595 30.22 8.66 -19.10
N LEU A 596 29.30 7.77 -19.47
CA LEU A 596 29.07 7.32 -20.82
C LEU A 596 28.22 8.29 -21.65
N GLU A 597 27.34 9.07 -21.02
CA GLU A 597 26.47 10.02 -21.73
C GLU A 597 27.26 11.12 -22.44
N GLU A 598 28.50 11.36 -22.00
CA GLU A 598 29.40 12.30 -22.66
C GLU A 598 29.78 11.90 -24.09
N PHE A 599 29.50 10.68 -24.54
CA PHE A 599 29.80 10.24 -25.91
C PHE A 599 28.59 10.27 -26.85
N MET A 600 27.43 10.68 -26.35
CA MET A 600 26.18 10.73 -27.11
C MET A 600 26.00 11.97 -27.97
#